data_AF-A0A954ZCT4-F1
#
_entry.id   AF-A0A954ZCT4-F1
#
_cell.length_a   1.000
_cell.length_b   1.000
_cell.length_c   1.000
_cell.angle_alpha   90.00
_cell.angle_beta   90.00
_cell.angle_gamma   90.00
#
_symmetry.space_group_name_H-M   'P 1'
#
loop_
_entity.id
_entity.type
_entity.pdbx_description
1 polymer ?
#
loop_
_entity_poly.entity_id
_entity_poly.type
_entity_poly.pdbx_seq_one_letter_code
_entity_poly.pdbx_strand_id
1 'polypeptide(L)'
;MNNAQCSKAVFAGTLLSLAAVVVSATALVTADGRLGRHRDQSRLLGDAQRDVEAVLYATTATIQTNPHNFDLLTAAASELQQKLNVLGAPSSSSLNADALLDADALTSAARVDATLADASFRSLGRDFVREAAALLAEIEPLKSHAAIWRNSARYIPELIDHLASDERRASASRADAARHVLLALKSFEMRGSVALAERTSAQIDRYCQLFADDEHAADEVASLRRHAAAAISARQRIDEGLAQISQLPVLSNLAQLRTAHRAAGATLEGEVHEQRRWLTALAGALAAFALVSLWQLNRAARRLNDMNDSLVECVDERTGELLHRTAELERQTTELQVLRDAAVQATEAKSRFLANMSHE
;
A
#
# COMPACT_ATOMS: atom_id res chain seq x y z
N MET A 1 17.55 -7.44 14.56
CA MET A 1 16.63 -8.56 14.86
C MET A 1 16.65 -9.48 13.66
N ASN A 2 17.06 -10.73 13.82
CA ASN A 2 17.17 -11.67 12.69
C ASN A 2 15.78 -12.02 12.13
N ASN A 3 15.65 -12.34 10.84
CA ASN A 3 14.37 -12.71 10.18
C ASN A 3 13.56 -13.76 10.94
N ALA A 4 14.25 -14.67 11.64
CA ALA A 4 13.60 -15.64 12.52
C ALA A 4 12.79 -14.98 13.67
N GLN A 5 13.23 -13.83 14.21
CA GLN A 5 12.52 -13.10 15.26
C GLN A 5 11.33 -12.31 14.73
N CYS A 6 11.43 -11.73 13.53
CA CYS A 6 10.31 -11.01 12.91
C CYS A 6 9.20 -11.98 12.46
N SER A 7 9.57 -13.09 11.84
CA SER A 7 8.66 -14.21 11.53
C SER A 7 8.00 -14.77 12.79
N LYS A 8 8.76 -14.95 13.88
CA LYS A 8 8.20 -15.38 15.18
C LYS A 8 7.20 -14.38 15.76
N ALA A 9 7.43 -13.08 15.61
CA ALA A 9 6.52 -12.05 16.11
C ALA A 9 5.18 -12.04 15.32
N VAL A 10 5.24 -12.14 13.98
CA VAL A 10 4.03 -12.24 13.13
C VAL A 10 3.28 -13.54 13.39
N PHE A 11 4.00 -14.65 13.59
CA PHE A 11 3.42 -15.95 13.92
C PHE A 11 2.80 -15.98 15.32
N ALA A 12 3.44 -15.33 16.30
CA ALA A 12 2.89 -15.18 17.64
C ALA A 12 1.62 -14.32 17.63
N GLY A 13 1.60 -13.25 16.84
CA GLY A 13 0.41 -12.40 16.66
C GLY A 13 -0.77 -13.16 16.05
N THR A 14 -0.55 -13.93 14.98
CA THR A 14 -1.61 -14.74 14.35
C THR A 14 -2.11 -15.86 15.26
N LEU A 15 -1.23 -16.51 16.03
CA LEU A 15 -1.63 -17.50 17.04
C LEU A 15 -2.45 -16.89 18.18
N LEU A 16 -2.10 -15.69 18.65
CA LEU A 16 -2.84 -14.97 19.69
C LEU A 16 -4.25 -14.57 19.21
N SER A 17 -4.36 -14.06 17.98
CA SER A 17 -5.67 -13.72 17.39
C SER A 17 -6.54 -14.96 17.20
N LEU A 18 -5.95 -16.07 16.76
CA LEU A 18 -6.67 -17.33 16.59
C LEU A 18 -7.12 -17.92 17.95
N ALA A 19 -6.25 -17.86 18.96
CA ALA A 19 -6.60 -18.26 20.32
C ALA A 19 -7.74 -17.40 20.90
N ALA A 20 -7.74 -16.09 20.64
CA ALA A 20 -8.83 -15.21 21.06
C ALA A 20 -10.17 -15.55 20.39
N VAL A 21 -10.16 -15.90 19.09
CA VAL A 21 -11.37 -16.36 18.38
C VAL A 21 -11.88 -17.69 18.94
N VAL A 22 -10.98 -18.65 19.20
CA VAL A 22 -11.35 -19.94 19.80
C VAL A 22 -11.92 -19.74 21.21
N VAL A 23 -11.28 -18.94 22.06
CA VAL A 23 -11.78 -18.64 23.41
C VAL A 23 -13.15 -17.97 23.36
N SER A 24 -13.36 -17.03 22.44
CA SER A 24 -14.65 -16.35 22.26
C SER A 24 -15.75 -17.31 21.78
N ALA A 25 -15.44 -18.19 20.83
CA ALA A 25 -16.38 -19.22 20.35
C ALA A 25 -16.72 -20.25 21.44
N THR A 26 -15.73 -20.65 22.24
CA THR A 26 -15.93 -21.59 23.36
C THR A 26 -16.77 -20.94 24.48
N ALA A 27 -16.54 -19.65 24.76
CA ALA A 27 -17.36 -18.88 25.70
C ALA A 27 -18.81 -18.73 25.21
N LEU A 28 -19.02 -18.57 23.90
CA LEU A 28 -20.35 -18.48 23.30
C LEU A 28 -21.14 -19.79 23.47
N VAL A 29 -20.51 -20.93 23.19
CA VAL A 29 -21.12 -22.27 23.31
C VAL A 29 -21.40 -22.64 24.78
N THR A 30 -20.53 -22.23 25.70
CA THR A 30 -20.74 -22.50 27.14
C THR A 30 -21.77 -21.58 27.79
N ALA A 31 -21.95 -20.35 27.27
CA ALA A 31 -23.00 -19.43 27.73
C ALA A 31 -24.40 -19.88 27.30
N ASP A 32 -24.54 -20.49 26.12
CA ASP A 32 -25.82 -20.94 25.58
C ASP A 32 -26.44 -22.11 26.38
N GLY A 33 -25.60 -22.91 27.04
CA GLY A 33 -26.04 -24.04 27.87
C GLY A 33 -26.49 -23.69 29.29
N ARG A 34 -26.34 -22.43 29.77
CA ARG A 34 -26.57 -22.10 31.19
C ARG A 34 -27.50 -20.93 31.50
N LEU A 35 -27.89 -20.08 30.56
CA LEU A 35 -28.58 -18.83 30.93
C LEU A 35 -29.74 -18.46 30.00
N GLY A 36 -30.95 -18.84 30.43
CA GLY A 36 -32.16 -18.13 30.01
C GLY A 36 -32.19 -16.73 30.62
N ARG A 37 -31.78 -15.70 29.85
CA ARG A 37 -32.33 -14.32 29.84
C ARG A 37 -31.52 -13.41 28.89
N HIS A 38 -32.25 -12.83 27.94
CA HIS A 38 -31.78 -12.31 26.64
C HIS A 38 -31.14 -10.90 26.61
N ARG A 39 -30.72 -10.29 27.73
CA ARG A 39 -30.36 -8.84 27.73
C ARG A 39 -28.88 -8.48 27.87
N ASP A 40 -28.00 -9.38 28.30
CA ASP A 40 -26.56 -9.06 28.49
C ASP A 40 -25.64 -9.55 27.36
N GLN A 41 -26.14 -10.40 26.44
CA GLN A 41 -25.34 -10.96 25.34
C GLN A 41 -24.86 -9.91 24.33
N SER A 42 -25.63 -8.86 24.05
CA SER A 42 -25.27 -7.86 23.04
C SER A 42 -24.15 -6.91 23.49
N ARG A 43 -23.97 -6.72 24.80
CA ARG A 43 -22.85 -5.91 25.35
C ARG A 43 -21.54 -6.67 25.30
N LEU A 44 -21.55 -7.94 25.71
CA LEU A 44 -20.36 -8.80 25.68
C LEU A 44 -19.83 -9.04 24.25
N LEU A 45 -20.73 -9.17 23.26
CA LEU A 45 -20.36 -9.25 21.84
C LEU A 45 -19.74 -7.94 21.31
N GLY A 46 -20.24 -6.78 21.76
CA GLY A 46 -19.73 -5.47 21.34
C GLY A 46 -18.33 -5.15 21.89
N ASP A 47 -18.05 -5.57 23.13
CA ASP A 47 -16.75 -5.31 23.76
C ASP A 47 -15.67 -6.25 23.20
N ALA A 48 -15.99 -7.53 22.96
CA ALA A 48 -15.08 -8.48 22.31
C ALA A 48 -14.70 -8.07 20.88
N GLN A 49 -15.62 -7.44 20.13
CA GLN A 49 -15.34 -6.95 18.77
C GLN A 49 -14.39 -5.73 18.78
N ARG A 50 -14.53 -4.81 19.74
CA ARG A 50 -13.63 -3.64 19.85
C ARG A 50 -12.21 -4.00 20.22
N ASP A 51 -12.03 -4.99 21.10
CA ASP A 51 -10.70 -5.44 21.52
C ASP A 51 -9.93 -6.11 20.37
N VAL A 52 -10.63 -6.81 19.46
CA VAL A 52 -10.05 -7.38 18.24
C VAL A 52 -9.62 -6.29 17.24
N GLU A 53 -10.42 -5.24 17.06
CA GLU A 53 -10.09 -4.12 16.16
C GLU A 53 -8.90 -3.30 16.66
N ALA A 54 -8.78 -3.07 17.98
CA ALA A 54 -7.67 -2.34 18.57
C ALA A 54 -6.32 -3.05 18.38
N VAL A 55 -6.30 -4.38 18.48
CA VAL A 55 -5.10 -5.20 18.28
C VAL A 55 -4.66 -5.21 16.81
N LEU A 56 -5.60 -5.24 15.86
CA LEU A 56 -5.31 -5.13 14.42
C LEU A 56 -4.68 -3.77 14.06
N TYR A 57 -5.18 -2.68 14.65
CA TYR A 57 -4.65 -1.33 14.40
C TYR A 57 -3.23 -1.13 14.94
N ALA A 58 -2.97 -1.59 16.17
CA ALA A 58 -1.64 -1.47 16.80
C ALA A 58 -0.56 -2.30 16.09
N THR A 59 -0.93 -3.46 15.52
CA THR A 59 -0.01 -4.33 14.78
C THR A 59 0.39 -3.73 13.43
N THR A 60 -0.49 -2.94 12.81
CA THR A 60 -0.25 -2.29 11.52
C THR A 60 0.67 -1.06 11.65
N ALA A 61 0.60 -0.34 12.77
CA ALA A 61 1.39 0.86 13.03
C ALA A 61 2.88 0.59 13.34
N THR A 62 3.23 -0.63 13.77
CA THR A 62 4.59 -0.95 14.26
C THR A 62 5.58 -1.33 13.14
N ILE A 63 5.15 -1.38 11.87
CA ILE A 63 5.94 -1.86 10.71
C ILE A 63 6.55 -0.69 9.88
N GLN A 64 6.44 0.57 10.33
CA GLN A 64 6.64 1.76 9.46
C GLN A 64 7.94 2.59 9.61
N THR A 65 8.98 2.13 10.30
CA THR A 65 10.22 2.91 10.50
C THR A 65 11.40 2.24 9.80
N ASN A 66 12.01 2.65 8.67
CA ASN A 66 12.41 4.00 8.25
C ASN A 66 12.78 4.00 6.72
N PRO A 67 11.93 4.53 5.81
CA PRO A 67 12.10 4.50 4.33
C PRO A 67 12.84 5.70 3.69
N HIS A 68 13.27 6.70 4.47
CA HIS A 68 13.57 8.04 3.95
C HIS A 68 14.81 8.19 3.04
N ASN A 69 15.72 7.22 2.96
CA ASN A 69 16.91 7.36 2.10
C ASN A 69 16.66 7.01 0.63
N PHE A 70 15.62 6.24 0.31
CA PHE A 70 15.34 5.82 -1.07
C PHE A 70 14.41 6.80 -1.78
N ASP A 71 13.44 7.37 -1.07
CA ASP A 71 12.59 8.46 -1.57
C ASP A 71 13.41 9.65 -2.08
N LEU A 72 14.55 9.92 -1.45
CA LEU A 72 15.50 10.95 -1.88
C LEU A 72 16.16 10.63 -3.23
N LEU A 73 16.43 9.35 -3.53
CA LEU A 73 17.03 8.92 -4.81
C LEU A 73 16.00 8.94 -5.94
N THR A 74 14.77 8.52 -5.68
CA THR A 74 13.67 8.58 -6.65
C THR A 74 13.25 10.02 -6.93
N ALA A 75 13.19 10.87 -5.90
CA ALA A 75 12.97 12.30 -6.04
C ALA A 75 14.11 12.98 -6.83
N ALA A 76 15.37 12.62 -6.55
CA ALA A 76 16.50 13.13 -7.30
C ALA A 76 16.46 12.70 -8.78
N ALA A 77 16.10 11.44 -9.07
CA ALA A 77 15.99 10.94 -10.45
C ALA A 77 14.84 11.59 -11.23
N SER A 78 13.68 11.80 -10.60
CA SER A 78 12.54 12.49 -11.22
C SER A 78 12.81 13.98 -11.44
N GLU A 79 13.48 14.65 -10.50
CA GLU A 79 13.92 16.03 -10.63
C GLU A 79 14.97 16.19 -11.75
N LEU A 80 15.89 15.23 -11.90
CA LEU A 80 16.89 15.22 -12.96
C LEU A 80 16.23 15.03 -14.34
N GLN A 81 15.24 14.15 -14.45
CA GLN A 81 14.45 13.96 -15.67
C GLN A 81 13.63 15.22 -16.02
N GLN A 82 13.00 15.86 -15.03
CA GLN A 82 12.27 17.11 -15.23
C GLN A 82 13.19 18.23 -15.73
N LYS A 83 14.40 18.34 -15.15
CA LYS A 83 15.42 19.29 -15.58
C LYS A 83 15.92 19.01 -17.01
N LEU A 84 16.09 17.75 -17.38
CA LEU A 84 16.46 17.34 -18.76
C LEU A 84 15.36 17.69 -19.78
N ASN A 85 14.09 17.51 -19.43
CA ASN A 85 12.96 17.86 -20.31
C ASN A 85 12.88 19.39 -20.56
N VAL A 86 13.20 20.21 -19.56
CA VAL A 86 13.25 21.69 -19.69
C VAL A 86 14.40 22.17 -20.59
N LEU A 87 15.44 21.34 -20.78
CA LEU A 87 16.57 21.61 -21.67
C LEU A 87 16.29 21.27 -23.15
N GLY A 88 15.12 20.72 -23.48
CA GLY A 88 14.70 20.51 -24.88
C GLY A 88 15.37 19.32 -25.56
N ALA A 89 15.79 18.30 -24.80
CA ALA A 89 16.20 17.03 -25.37
C ALA A 89 15.05 16.42 -26.20
N PRO A 90 15.28 15.96 -27.44
CA PRO A 90 14.23 15.46 -28.31
C PRO A 90 13.50 14.28 -27.67
N SER A 91 12.19 14.41 -27.53
CA SER A 91 11.24 13.49 -26.89
C SER A 91 10.98 12.20 -27.68
N SER A 92 11.92 11.74 -28.52
CA SER A 92 11.75 10.56 -29.37
C SER A 92 11.97 9.23 -28.65
N SER A 93 12.30 9.23 -27.35
CA SER A 93 12.24 8.04 -26.49
C SER A 93 11.05 8.16 -25.53
N SER A 94 10.01 7.37 -25.79
CA SER A 94 8.86 7.18 -24.90
C SER A 94 9.29 6.48 -23.60
N LEU A 95 9.92 7.22 -22.70
CA LEU A 95 10.01 6.86 -21.29
C LEU A 95 8.60 7.02 -20.69
N ASN A 96 7.84 5.94 -20.69
CA ASN A 96 6.53 5.84 -20.05
C ASN A 96 6.59 6.37 -18.62
N ALA A 97 6.02 7.56 -18.39
CA ALA A 97 5.94 8.22 -17.09
C ALA A 97 5.18 7.39 -16.05
N ASP A 98 4.21 6.57 -16.47
CA ASP A 98 3.46 5.67 -15.61
C ASP A 98 4.32 4.52 -15.04
N ALA A 99 5.46 4.21 -15.65
CA ALA A 99 6.39 3.19 -15.15
C ALA A 99 7.45 3.74 -14.18
N LEU A 100 7.45 5.05 -13.92
CA LEU A 100 8.38 5.74 -13.02
C LEU A 100 7.75 6.11 -11.66
N LEU A 101 6.42 6.03 -11.56
CA LEU A 101 5.62 6.50 -10.42
C LEU A 101 4.99 5.37 -9.60
N ASP A 102 5.48 4.13 -9.73
CA ASP A 102 5.08 3.05 -8.81
C ASP A 102 5.91 3.14 -7.52
N ALA A 103 5.69 4.24 -6.79
CA ALA A 103 6.37 4.53 -5.53
C ALA A 103 6.09 3.44 -4.48
N ASP A 104 4.89 2.85 -4.51
CA ASP A 104 4.48 1.77 -3.60
C ASP A 104 5.27 0.47 -3.84
N ALA A 105 5.50 0.09 -5.11
CA ALA A 105 6.35 -1.04 -5.46
C ALA A 105 7.80 -0.85 -4.97
N LEU A 106 8.32 0.39 -4.99
CA LEU A 106 9.68 0.72 -4.58
C LEU A 106 9.86 0.79 -3.05
N THR A 107 8.86 1.28 -2.30
CA THR A 107 8.88 1.22 -0.82
C THR A 107 8.83 -0.21 -0.28
N SER A 108 8.17 -1.14 -0.98
CA SER A 108 8.15 -2.55 -0.58
C SER A 108 9.52 -3.23 -0.71
N ALA A 109 10.35 -2.79 -1.67
CA ALA A 109 11.69 -3.32 -1.91
C ALA A 109 12.75 -2.83 -0.88
N ALA A 110 12.52 -1.70 -0.21
CA ALA A 110 13.42 -1.20 0.84
C ALA A 110 13.36 -2.01 2.15
N ARG A 111 12.36 -2.90 2.32
CA ARG A 111 12.25 -3.84 3.46
C ARG A 111 13.10 -5.10 3.30
N VAL A 112 13.76 -5.26 2.16
CA VAL A 112 14.51 -6.47 1.82
C VAL A 112 15.89 -6.43 2.45
N ASP A 113 16.19 -7.49 3.17
CA ASP A 113 17.43 -7.83 3.86
C ASP A 113 18.69 -7.07 3.38
N ALA A 114 19.10 -6.08 4.17
CA ALA A 114 20.35 -5.33 4.01
C ALA A 114 21.62 -6.23 4.06
N THR A 115 21.45 -7.52 4.34
CA THR A 115 22.54 -8.48 4.47
C THR A 115 22.86 -9.25 3.17
N LEU A 116 21.90 -9.38 2.24
CA LEU A 116 22.07 -10.14 0.98
C LEU A 116 21.95 -9.27 -0.29
N ALA A 117 21.54 -8.00 -0.16
CA ALA A 117 21.74 -7.01 -1.22
C ALA A 117 23.25 -6.77 -1.39
N ASP A 118 23.75 -7.52 -2.36
CA ASP A 118 25.10 -7.82 -2.79
C ASP A 118 26.09 -6.65 -2.71
N ALA A 119 27.35 -6.94 -2.42
CA ALA A 119 28.44 -5.96 -2.47
C ALA A 119 28.47 -5.24 -3.83
N SER A 120 28.06 -5.95 -4.89
CA SER A 120 27.84 -5.46 -6.25
C SER A 120 26.77 -4.37 -6.35
N PHE A 121 25.64 -4.49 -5.64
CA PHE A 121 24.59 -3.46 -5.64
C PHE A 121 25.06 -2.20 -4.92
N ARG A 122 25.80 -2.37 -3.82
CA ARG A 122 26.40 -1.26 -3.08
C ARG A 122 27.54 -0.57 -3.85
N SER A 123 28.34 -1.29 -4.62
CA SER A 123 29.32 -0.67 -5.52
C SER A 123 28.60 0.07 -6.66
N LEU A 124 27.64 -0.57 -7.33
CA LEU A 124 26.88 0.04 -8.42
C LEU A 124 26.15 1.32 -7.97
N GLY A 125 25.55 1.30 -6.78
CA GLY A 125 24.90 2.48 -6.19
C GLY A 125 25.89 3.61 -5.89
N ARG A 126 27.08 3.30 -5.37
CA ARG A 126 28.12 4.32 -5.13
C ARG A 126 28.65 4.91 -6.44
N ASP A 127 28.87 4.07 -7.44
CA ASP A 127 29.34 4.51 -8.76
C ASP A 127 28.26 5.37 -9.44
N PHE A 128 26.99 4.97 -9.37
CA PHE A 128 25.87 5.77 -9.84
C PHE A 128 25.78 7.14 -9.15
N VAL A 129 25.90 7.21 -7.82
CA VAL A 129 25.85 8.49 -7.09
C VAL A 129 27.01 9.40 -7.50
N ARG A 130 28.23 8.84 -7.66
CA ARG A 130 29.40 9.60 -8.12
C ARG A 130 29.18 10.14 -9.54
N GLU A 131 28.68 9.30 -10.44
CA GLU A 131 28.42 9.70 -11.83
C GLU A 131 27.26 10.68 -11.96
N ALA A 132 26.20 10.53 -11.15
CA ALA A 132 25.10 11.48 -11.07
C ALA A 132 25.55 12.84 -10.53
N ALA A 133 26.46 12.87 -9.55
CA ALA A 133 27.08 14.10 -9.08
C ALA A 133 27.94 14.77 -10.17
N ALA A 134 28.71 13.99 -10.93
CA ALA A 134 29.45 14.49 -12.09
C ALA A 134 28.51 15.05 -13.16
N LEU A 135 27.42 14.35 -13.48
CA LEU A 135 26.39 14.81 -14.40
C LEU A 135 25.74 16.12 -13.94
N LEU A 136 25.42 16.25 -12.65
CA LEU A 136 24.87 17.49 -12.09
C LEU A 136 25.85 18.65 -12.20
N ALA A 137 27.14 18.40 -11.97
CA ALA A 137 28.18 19.40 -12.14
C ALA A 137 28.30 19.89 -13.60
N GLU A 138 28.09 19.00 -14.59
CA GLU A 138 28.07 19.36 -16.02
C GLU A 138 26.76 20.05 -16.45
N ILE A 139 25.64 19.75 -15.82
CA ILE A 139 24.34 20.38 -16.13
C ILE A 139 24.31 21.86 -15.70
N GLU A 140 24.98 22.21 -14.60
CA GLU A 140 24.94 23.58 -14.07
C GLU A 140 25.48 24.65 -15.03
N PRO A 141 26.67 24.51 -15.66
CA PRO A 141 27.12 25.46 -16.69
C PRO A 141 26.18 25.51 -17.88
N LEU A 142 25.59 24.37 -18.29
CA LEU A 142 24.66 24.32 -19.42
C LEU A 142 23.39 25.16 -19.18
N LYS A 143 22.91 25.25 -17.93
CA LYS A 143 21.80 26.16 -17.59
C LYS A 143 22.17 27.61 -17.83
N SER A 144 23.38 28.01 -17.45
CA SER A 144 23.89 29.37 -17.67
C SER A 144 23.99 29.67 -19.17
N HIS A 145 24.57 28.75 -19.97
CA HIS A 145 24.62 28.91 -21.43
C HIS A 145 23.22 28.93 -22.07
N ALA A 146 22.30 28.08 -21.60
CA ALA A 146 20.92 28.08 -22.07
C ALA A 146 20.21 29.41 -21.78
N ALA A 147 20.45 30.02 -20.62
CA ALA A 147 19.93 31.34 -20.29
C ALA A 147 20.51 32.44 -21.20
N ILE A 148 21.84 32.44 -21.41
CA ILE A 148 22.51 33.39 -22.32
C ILE A 148 21.95 33.27 -23.74
N TRP A 149 21.80 32.04 -24.23
CA TRP A 149 21.25 31.76 -25.55
C TRP A 149 19.80 32.24 -25.68
N ARG A 150 18.91 31.88 -24.74
CA ARG A 150 17.50 32.32 -24.76
C ARG A 150 17.37 33.84 -24.72
N ASN A 151 18.12 34.50 -23.84
CA ASN A 151 18.08 35.95 -23.72
C ASN A 151 18.57 36.63 -25.01
N SER A 152 19.67 36.15 -25.58
CA SER A 152 20.24 36.73 -26.80
C SER A 152 19.36 36.43 -28.03
N ALA A 153 18.84 35.22 -28.15
CA ALA A 153 17.94 34.82 -29.24
C ALA A 153 16.62 35.60 -29.23
N ARG A 154 16.13 35.98 -28.04
CA ARG A 154 14.96 36.86 -27.89
C ARG A 154 15.25 38.31 -28.26
N TYR A 155 16.42 38.82 -27.89
CA TYR A 155 16.78 40.22 -28.09
C TYR A 155 17.18 40.56 -29.53
N ILE A 156 17.73 39.60 -30.28
CA ILE A 156 18.17 39.82 -31.67
C ILE A 156 17.03 40.28 -32.59
N PRO A 157 15.84 39.64 -32.61
CA PRO A 157 14.70 40.13 -33.38
C PRO A 157 14.28 41.55 -33.01
N GLU A 158 14.23 41.87 -31.71
CA GLU A 158 13.87 43.20 -31.22
C GLU A 158 14.84 44.28 -31.72
N LEU A 159 16.15 43.99 -31.70
CA LEU A 159 17.18 44.89 -32.27
C LEU A 159 17.07 45.03 -33.79
N ILE A 160 16.81 43.93 -34.50
CA ILE A 160 16.66 43.94 -35.96
C ILE A 160 15.44 44.76 -36.35
N ASP A 161 14.31 44.58 -35.66
CA ASP A 161 13.10 45.35 -35.88
C ASP A 161 13.32 46.84 -35.56
N HIS A 162 14.05 47.16 -34.48
CA HIS A 162 14.37 48.54 -34.15
C HIS A 162 15.20 49.22 -35.27
N LEU A 163 16.28 48.57 -35.70
CA LEU A 163 17.15 49.01 -36.80
C LEU A 163 16.40 49.14 -38.14
N ALA A 164 15.40 48.29 -38.38
CA ALA A 164 14.60 48.29 -39.61
C ALA A 164 13.45 49.30 -39.60
N SER A 165 12.91 49.63 -38.41
CA SER A 165 11.75 50.51 -38.22
C SER A 165 12.06 52.01 -38.26
N ASP A 166 13.32 52.39 -38.13
CA ASP A 166 13.73 53.79 -38.23
C ASP A 166 13.53 54.28 -39.67
N GLU A 167 12.48 55.08 -39.90
CA GLU A 167 12.08 55.61 -41.21
C GLU A 167 13.21 56.38 -41.91
N ARG A 168 14.15 56.96 -41.17
CA ARG A 168 15.34 57.63 -41.73
C ARG A 168 16.32 56.66 -42.37
N ARG A 169 16.21 55.37 -42.05
CA ARG A 169 17.15 54.29 -42.37
C ARG A 169 16.53 53.17 -43.20
N ALA A 170 15.22 53.21 -43.44
CA ALA A 170 14.48 52.17 -44.14
C ALA A 170 14.88 52.12 -45.63
N SER A 171 15.72 51.15 -46.00
CA SER A 171 15.96 50.76 -47.38
C SER A 171 15.45 49.34 -47.60
N ALA A 172 14.88 49.06 -48.77
CA ALA A 172 14.39 47.71 -49.12
C ALA A 172 15.49 46.65 -48.94
N SER A 173 16.75 47.00 -49.26
CA SER A 173 17.91 46.11 -49.09
C SER A 173 18.20 45.76 -47.62
N ARG A 174 17.99 46.70 -46.67
CA ARG A 174 18.18 46.43 -45.23
C ARG A 174 17.09 45.52 -44.69
N ALA A 175 15.84 45.72 -45.10
CA ALA A 175 14.71 44.86 -44.70
C ALA A 175 14.89 43.40 -45.18
N ASP A 176 15.35 43.21 -46.42
CA ASP A 176 15.63 41.88 -46.95
C ASP A 176 16.81 41.20 -46.22
N ALA A 177 17.88 41.95 -45.95
CA ALA A 177 19.03 41.43 -45.20
C ALA A 177 18.66 41.06 -43.75
N ALA A 178 17.83 41.86 -43.09
CA ALA A 178 17.26 41.57 -41.77
C ALA A 178 16.49 40.24 -41.78
N ARG A 179 15.61 40.03 -42.77
CA ARG A 179 14.87 38.76 -42.93
C ARG A 179 15.82 37.57 -43.12
N HIS A 180 16.90 37.71 -43.89
CA HIS A 180 17.89 36.65 -44.07
C HIS A 180 18.63 36.30 -42.78
N VAL A 181 18.97 37.29 -41.96
CA VAL A 181 19.57 37.08 -40.64
C VAL A 181 18.62 36.32 -39.72
N LEU A 182 17.36 36.74 -39.62
CA LEU A 182 16.35 36.07 -38.79
C LEU A 182 16.14 34.61 -39.23
N LEU A 183 16.08 34.36 -40.53
CA LEU A 183 15.92 33.02 -41.08
C LEU A 183 17.16 32.13 -40.80
N ALA A 184 18.36 32.70 -40.91
CA ALA A 184 19.61 32.01 -40.58
C ALA A 184 19.68 31.67 -39.09
N LEU A 185 19.36 32.62 -38.21
CA LEU A 185 19.32 32.42 -36.77
C LEU A 185 18.30 31.34 -36.39
N LYS A 186 17.10 31.37 -37.00
CA LYS A 186 16.07 30.34 -36.75
C LYS A 186 16.50 28.96 -37.25
N SER A 187 17.19 28.90 -38.39
CA SER A 187 17.73 27.65 -38.92
C SER A 187 18.83 27.07 -38.03
N PHE A 188 19.69 27.94 -37.48
CA PHE A 188 20.70 27.57 -36.51
C PHE A 188 20.07 27.08 -35.20
N GLU A 189 19.05 27.77 -34.69
CA GLU A 189 18.27 27.38 -33.50
C GLU A 189 17.75 25.93 -33.60
N MET A 190 17.24 25.55 -34.78
CA MET A 190 16.65 24.23 -35.00
C MET A 190 17.66 23.10 -35.21
N ARG A 191 18.88 23.41 -35.71
CA ARG A 191 19.82 22.37 -36.17
C ARG A 191 21.17 22.36 -35.45
N GLY A 192 21.58 23.46 -34.81
CA GLY A 192 22.81 23.54 -34.00
C GLY A 192 24.14 23.26 -34.71
N SER A 193 24.19 23.16 -36.04
CA SER A 193 25.43 22.71 -36.72
C SER A 193 26.50 23.81 -36.80
N VAL A 194 27.78 23.41 -36.74
CA VAL A 194 28.94 24.32 -36.86
C VAL A 194 28.91 25.10 -38.17
N ALA A 195 28.59 24.43 -39.29
CA ALA A 195 28.46 25.10 -40.59
C ALA A 195 27.34 26.15 -40.62
N LEU A 196 26.25 25.92 -39.86
CA LEU A 196 25.18 26.91 -39.72
C LEU A 196 25.57 28.06 -38.80
N ALA A 197 26.38 27.83 -37.77
CA ALA A 197 26.94 28.89 -36.93
C ALA A 197 27.78 29.87 -37.76
N GLU A 198 28.72 29.36 -38.56
CA GLU A 198 29.57 30.18 -39.45
C GLU A 198 28.73 30.95 -40.47
N ARG A 199 27.76 30.27 -41.11
CA ARG A 199 26.84 30.90 -42.06
C ARG A 199 26.03 32.01 -41.39
N THR A 200 25.54 31.78 -40.18
CA THR A 200 24.75 32.76 -39.42
C THR A 200 25.60 33.96 -39.04
N SER A 201 26.82 33.74 -38.53
CA SER A 201 27.77 34.82 -38.24
C SER A 201 28.07 35.66 -39.47
N ALA A 202 28.34 35.02 -40.61
CA ALA A 202 28.61 35.71 -41.87
C ALA A 202 27.41 36.55 -42.37
N GLN A 203 26.17 36.07 -42.19
CA GLN A 203 24.97 36.84 -42.54
C GLN A 203 24.79 38.04 -41.61
N ILE A 204 25.07 37.89 -40.32
CA ILE A 204 25.01 38.98 -39.33
C ILE A 204 26.07 40.02 -39.64
N ASP A 205 27.29 39.62 -39.95
CA ASP A 205 28.36 40.55 -40.32
C ASP A 205 28.05 41.32 -41.60
N ARG A 206 27.46 40.65 -42.61
CA ARG A 206 26.97 41.33 -43.83
C ARG A 206 25.87 42.33 -43.52
N TYR A 207 24.94 42.00 -42.63
CA TYR A 207 23.88 42.93 -42.22
C TYR A 207 24.47 44.14 -41.49
N CYS A 208 25.38 43.93 -40.54
CA CYS A 208 26.07 45.00 -39.82
C CYS A 208 26.88 45.92 -40.74
N GLN A 209 27.46 45.40 -41.83
CA GLN A 209 28.18 46.22 -42.83
C GLN A 209 27.28 47.22 -43.55
N LEU A 210 25.97 46.97 -43.67
CA LEU A 210 25.01 47.92 -44.27
C LEU A 210 24.79 49.20 -43.44
N PHE A 211 25.30 49.22 -42.22
CA PHE A 211 25.23 50.34 -41.28
C PHE A 211 26.62 50.91 -40.94
N ALA A 212 27.67 50.51 -41.66
CA ALA A 212 29.04 50.95 -41.38
C ALA A 212 29.21 52.48 -41.41
N ASP A 213 28.41 53.17 -42.24
CA ASP A 213 28.44 54.62 -42.41
C ASP A 213 27.43 55.37 -41.51
N ASP A 214 26.63 54.67 -40.70
CA ASP A 214 25.61 55.27 -39.83
C ASP A 214 26.07 55.35 -38.38
N GLU A 215 26.63 56.51 -38.00
CA GLU A 215 27.14 56.76 -36.65
C GLU A 215 26.07 56.59 -35.57
N HIS A 216 24.81 56.89 -35.88
CA HIS A 216 23.70 56.78 -34.92
C HIS A 216 23.23 55.32 -34.74
N ALA A 217 23.62 54.39 -35.63
CA ALA A 217 23.32 52.96 -35.52
C ALA A 217 24.48 52.15 -34.94
N ALA A 218 25.65 52.77 -34.74
CA ALA A 218 26.88 52.08 -34.36
C ALA A 218 26.73 51.26 -33.05
N ASP A 219 26.06 51.83 -32.04
CA ASP A 219 25.85 51.15 -30.75
C ASP A 219 24.91 49.95 -30.85
N GLU A 220 23.82 50.07 -31.62
CA GLU A 220 22.85 48.99 -31.85
C GLU A 220 23.46 47.86 -32.68
N VAL A 221 24.24 48.20 -33.71
CA VAL A 221 24.97 47.23 -34.54
C VAL A 221 26.04 46.49 -33.71
N ALA A 222 26.77 47.21 -32.86
CA ALA A 222 27.70 46.59 -31.92
C ALA A 222 26.98 45.68 -30.92
N SER A 223 25.82 46.10 -30.42
CA SER A 223 24.97 45.29 -29.55
C SER A 223 24.47 44.01 -30.24
N LEU A 224 23.97 44.12 -31.47
CA LEU A 224 23.51 43.01 -32.29
C LEU A 224 24.64 42.00 -32.51
N ARG A 225 25.84 42.45 -32.88
CA ARG A 225 27.01 41.57 -33.07
C ARG A 225 27.40 40.87 -31.77
N ARG A 226 27.38 41.56 -30.63
CA ARG A 226 27.65 40.95 -29.30
C ARG A 226 26.63 39.87 -28.95
N HIS A 227 25.33 40.16 -29.08
CA HIS A 227 24.27 39.19 -28.77
C HIS A 227 24.27 38.01 -29.73
N ALA A 228 24.54 38.24 -31.02
CA ALA A 228 24.71 37.19 -32.01
C ALA A 228 25.87 36.25 -31.67
N ALA A 229 27.05 36.80 -31.39
CA ALA A 229 28.22 36.01 -31.00
C ALA A 229 27.98 35.23 -29.71
N ALA A 230 27.34 35.87 -28.72
CA ALA A 230 26.96 35.21 -27.46
C ALA A 230 25.95 34.07 -27.68
N ALA A 231 24.94 34.27 -28.53
CA ALA A 231 23.94 33.25 -28.85
C ALA A 231 24.58 32.04 -29.56
N ILE A 232 25.44 32.29 -30.55
CA ILE A 232 26.13 31.24 -31.30
C ILE A 232 27.07 30.45 -30.38
N SER A 233 27.91 31.13 -29.61
CA SER A 233 28.86 30.48 -28.70
C SER A 233 28.15 29.71 -27.58
N ALA A 234 27.10 30.28 -27.00
CA ALA A 234 26.32 29.59 -25.97
C ALA A 234 25.65 28.33 -26.52
N ARG A 235 25.09 28.39 -27.75
CA ARG A 235 24.49 27.21 -28.38
C ARG A 235 25.51 26.11 -28.66
N GLN A 236 26.69 26.45 -29.18
CA GLN A 236 27.75 25.47 -29.41
C GLN A 236 28.17 24.77 -28.11
N ARG A 237 28.34 25.52 -27.02
CA ARG A 237 28.64 24.94 -25.70
C ARG A 237 27.53 24.04 -25.17
N ILE A 238 26.27 24.37 -25.44
CA ILE A 238 25.13 23.51 -25.10
C ILE A 238 25.22 22.20 -25.88
N ASP A 239 25.45 22.26 -27.19
CA ASP A 239 25.53 21.06 -28.03
C ASP A 239 26.75 20.18 -27.66
N GLU A 240 27.90 20.79 -27.35
CA GLU A 240 29.09 20.09 -26.83
C GLU A 240 28.82 19.42 -25.46
N GLY A 241 28.21 20.15 -24.52
CA GLY A 241 27.87 19.59 -23.21
C GLY A 241 26.82 18.49 -23.31
N LEU A 242 25.83 18.61 -24.20
CA LEU A 242 24.87 17.53 -24.46
C LEU A 242 25.57 16.29 -25.05
N ALA A 243 26.55 16.49 -25.94
CA ALA A 243 27.35 15.38 -26.46
C ALA A 243 28.17 14.70 -25.35
N GLN A 244 28.80 15.47 -24.45
CA GLN A 244 29.52 14.92 -23.28
C GLN A 244 28.59 14.16 -22.34
N ILE A 245 27.41 14.73 -22.03
CA ILE A 245 26.39 14.08 -21.19
C ILE A 245 25.93 12.77 -21.81
N SER A 246 25.76 12.70 -23.13
CA SER A 246 25.35 11.47 -23.82
C SER A 246 26.38 10.35 -23.75
N GLN A 247 27.66 10.68 -23.52
CA GLN A 247 28.75 9.72 -23.37
C GLN A 247 28.89 9.22 -21.93
N LEU A 248 28.23 9.87 -20.95
CA LEU A 248 28.34 9.45 -19.56
C LEU A 248 27.65 8.08 -19.37
N PRO A 249 28.29 7.14 -18.66
CA PRO A 249 27.77 5.78 -18.44
C PRO A 249 26.55 5.74 -17.51
N VAL A 250 26.06 6.89 -17.04
CA VAL A 250 24.90 7.02 -16.14
C VAL A 250 23.68 6.29 -16.70
N LEU A 251 23.39 6.42 -18.01
CA LEU A 251 22.22 5.77 -18.61
C LEU A 251 22.37 4.25 -18.65
N SER A 252 23.56 3.74 -18.97
CA SER A 252 23.83 2.29 -18.93
C SER A 252 23.79 1.76 -17.50
N ASN A 253 24.34 2.50 -16.53
CA ASN A 253 24.36 2.10 -15.13
C ASN A 253 22.97 2.14 -14.51
N LEU A 254 22.13 3.11 -14.89
CA LEU A 254 20.73 3.17 -14.48
C LEU A 254 19.92 1.99 -15.05
N ALA A 255 20.17 1.61 -16.31
CA ALA A 255 19.55 0.42 -16.90
C ALA A 255 19.99 -0.86 -16.15
N GLN A 256 21.27 -0.99 -15.83
CA GLN A 256 21.80 -2.12 -15.05
C GLN A 256 21.25 -2.16 -13.61
N LEU A 257 21.15 -1.00 -12.95
CA LEU A 257 20.55 -0.90 -11.62
C LEU A 257 19.08 -1.33 -11.67
N ARG A 258 18.34 -0.93 -12.71
CA ARG A 258 16.94 -1.31 -12.90
C ARG A 258 16.76 -2.80 -13.17
N THR A 259 17.63 -3.42 -13.97
CA THR A 259 17.57 -4.87 -14.21
C THR A 259 17.96 -5.66 -12.97
N ALA A 260 19.01 -5.26 -12.25
CA ALA A 260 19.39 -5.86 -10.98
C ALA A 260 18.27 -5.74 -9.93
N HIS A 261 17.61 -4.59 -9.87
CA HIS A 261 16.48 -4.37 -8.98
C HIS A 261 15.27 -5.26 -9.31
N ARG A 262 14.91 -5.37 -10.59
CA ARG A 262 13.82 -6.28 -11.03
C ARG A 262 14.15 -7.74 -10.74
N ALA A 263 15.40 -8.16 -10.93
CA ALA A 263 15.84 -9.51 -10.61
C ALA A 263 15.72 -9.81 -9.11
N ALA A 264 16.13 -8.87 -8.25
CA ALA A 264 15.96 -8.98 -6.81
C ALA A 264 14.47 -9.01 -6.40
N GLY A 265 13.63 -8.19 -7.04
CA GLY A 265 12.18 -8.21 -6.83
C GLY A 265 11.56 -9.58 -7.14
N ALA A 266 11.90 -10.17 -8.28
CA ALA A 266 11.37 -11.47 -8.70
C ALA A 266 11.74 -12.61 -7.73
N THR A 267 12.93 -12.58 -7.12
CA THR A 267 13.31 -13.59 -6.11
C THR A 267 12.46 -13.50 -4.85
N LEU A 268 12.10 -12.29 -4.42
CA LEU A 268 11.30 -12.06 -3.21
C LEU A 268 9.84 -12.40 -3.42
N GLU A 269 9.29 -12.07 -4.59
CA GLU A 269 7.93 -12.47 -4.96
C GLU A 269 7.77 -13.99 -4.86
N GLY A 270 8.79 -14.75 -5.28
CA GLY A 270 8.85 -16.21 -5.11
C GLY A 270 8.68 -16.65 -3.65
N GLU A 271 9.48 -16.09 -2.74
CA GLU A 271 9.43 -16.42 -1.31
C GLU A 271 8.10 -16.01 -0.66
N VAL A 272 7.58 -14.82 -0.99
CA VAL A 272 6.29 -14.34 -0.47
C VAL A 272 5.13 -15.21 -0.96
N HIS A 273 5.15 -15.63 -2.22
CA HIS A 273 4.15 -16.55 -2.76
C HIS A 273 4.19 -17.91 -2.06
N GLU A 274 5.38 -18.44 -1.76
CA GLU A 274 5.53 -19.68 -1.01
C GLU A 274 5.00 -19.55 0.43
N GLN A 275 5.38 -18.49 1.14
CA GLN A 275 4.87 -18.21 2.49
C GLN A 275 3.34 -18.04 2.49
N ARG A 276 2.78 -17.35 1.49
CA ARG A 276 1.33 -17.18 1.36
C ARG A 276 0.62 -18.52 1.15
N ARG A 277 1.19 -19.43 0.34
CA ARG A 277 0.65 -20.79 0.16
C ARG A 277 0.65 -21.56 1.48
N TRP A 278 1.75 -21.53 2.23
CA TRP A 278 1.83 -22.17 3.55
C TRP A 278 0.82 -21.61 4.55
N LEU A 279 0.67 -20.28 4.62
CA LEU A 279 -0.32 -19.64 5.49
C LEU A 279 -1.75 -20.00 5.09
N THR A 280 -2.07 -20.04 3.79
CA THR A 280 -3.40 -20.48 3.33
C THR A 280 -3.66 -21.95 3.63
N ALA A 281 -2.66 -22.82 3.51
CA ALA A 281 -2.78 -24.23 3.86
C ALA A 281 -3.00 -24.41 5.38
N LEU A 282 -2.26 -23.66 6.21
CA LEU A 282 -2.42 -23.66 7.66
C LEU A 282 -3.80 -23.17 8.08
N ALA A 283 -4.29 -22.08 7.48
CA ALA A 283 -5.63 -21.55 7.73
C ALA A 283 -6.72 -22.58 7.37
N GLY A 284 -6.55 -23.27 6.23
CA GLY A 284 -7.44 -24.37 5.83
C GLY A 284 -7.44 -25.54 6.83
N ALA A 285 -6.27 -25.94 7.33
CA ALA A 285 -6.15 -26.99 8.33
C ALA A 285 -6.83 -26.62 9.66
N LEU A 286 -6.68 -25.37 10.11
CA LEU A 286 -7.32 -24.87 11.33
C LEU A 286 -8.85 -24.80 11.19
N ALA A 287 -9.36 -24.37 10.03
CA ALA A 287 -10.79 -24.35 9.75
C ALA A 287 -11.39 -25.77 9.76
N ALA A 288 -10.70 -26.74 9.13
CA ALA A 288 -11.12 -28.13 9.14
C ALA A 288 -11.14 -28.72 10.57
N PHE A 289 -10.12 -28.42 11.37
CA PHE A 289 -10.06 -28.83 12.77
C PHE A 289 -11.25 -28.27 13.58
N ALA A 290 -11.54 -26.97 13.45
CA ALA A 290 -12.67 -26.34 14.13
C ALA A 290 -14.03 -26.98 13.75
N LEU A 291 -14.23 -27.29 12.46
CA LEU A 291 -15.43 -27.98 11.99
C LEU A 291 -15.58 -29.38 12.61
N VAL A 292 -14.49 -30.15 12.69
CA VAL A 292 -14.49 -31.47 13.33
C VAL A 292 -14.81 -31.36 14.82
N SER A 293 -14.23 -30.38 15.53
CA SER A 293 -14.51 -30.14 16.95
C SER A 293 -15.98 -29.76 17.19
N LEU A 294 -16.55 -28.87 16.36
CA LEU A 294 -17.97 -28.51 16.45
C LEU A 294 -18.89 -29.70 16.18
N TRP A 295 -18.55 -30.55 15.21
CA TRP A 295 -19.30 -31.76 14.94
C TRP A 295 -19.27 -32.74 16.12
N GLN A 296 -18.10 -32.92 16.75
CA GLN A 296 -17.98 -33.77 17.94
C GLN A 296 -18.77 -33.20 19.13
N LEU A 297 -18.72 -31.90 19.37
CA LEU A 297 -19.49 -31.23 20.42
C LEU A 297 -20.99 -31.41 20.21
N ASN A 298 -21.49 -31.20 19.00
CA ASN A 298 -22.90 -31.44 18.66
C ASN A 298 -23.31 -32.90 18.89
N ARG A 299 -22.43 -33.85 18.57
CA ARG A 299 -22.70 -35.27 18.83
C ARG A 299 -22.74 -35.58 20.32
N ALA A 300 -21.86 -34.99 21.12
CA ALA A 300 -21.85 -35.14 22.57
C ALA A 300 -23.10 -34.52 23.20
N ALA A 301 -23.51 -33.32 22.76
CA ALA A 301 -24.72 -32.65 23.22
C ALA A 301 -25.98 -33.48 22.95
N ARG A 302 -26.10 -34.07 21.75
CA ARG A 302 -27.22 -34.97 21.42
C ARG A 302 -27.29 -36.17 22.34
N ARG A 303 -26.15 -36.85 22.57
CA ARG A 303 -26.09 -37.98 23.51
C ARG A 303 -26.50 -37.59 24.93
N LEU A 304 -26.10 -36.38 25.37
CA LEU A 304 -26.47 -35.88 26.68
C LEU A 304 -27.98 -35.65 26.78
N ASN A 305 -28.59 -35.08 25.73
CA ASN A 305 -30.04 -34.89 25.65
C ASN A 305 -30.77 -36.24 25.63
N ASP A 306 -30.33 -37.20 24.83
CA ASP A 306 -30.93 -38.55 24.79
C ASP A 306 -30.89 -39.22 26.16
N MET A 307 -29.77 -39.08 26.89
CA MET A 307 -29.65 -39.58 28.27
C MET A 307 -30.56 -38.84 29.24
N ASN A 308 -30.71 -37.53 29.09
CA ASN A 308 -31.59 -36.72 29.93
C ASN A 308 -33.07 -37.08 29.70
N ASP A 309 -33.48 -37.25 28.44
CA ASP A 309 -34.84 -37.65 28.08
C ASP A 309 -35.17 -39.04 28.64
N SER A 310 -34.23 -40.00 28.55
CA SER A 310 -34.38 -41.32 29.16
C SER A 310 -34.48 -41.28 30.69
N LEU A 311 -33.75 -40.37 31.35
CA LEU A 311 -33.86 -40.16 32.80
C LEU A 311 -35.21 -39.56 33.18
N VAL A 312 -35.71 -38.59 32.40
CA VAL A 312 -37.04 -37.99 32.62
C VAL A 312 -38.12 -39.06 32.48
N GLU A 313 -38.08 -39.88 31.43
CA GLU A 313 -39.04 -40.98 31.22
C GLU A 313 -39.02 -41.99 32.38
N CYS A 314 -37.83 -42.38 32.86
CA CYS A 314 -37.68 -43.30 34.00
C CYS A 314 -38.22 -42.68 35.30
N VAL A 315 -37.99 -41.40 35.54
CA VAL A 315 -38.53 -40.69 36.71
C VAL A 315 -40.05 -40.60 36.64
N ASP A 316 -40.61 -40.31 35.47
CA ASP A 316 -42.06 -40.25 35.26
C ASP A 316 -42.72 -41.63 35.48
N GLU A 317 -42.12 -42.71 34.95
CA GLU A 317 -42.59 -44.08 35.16
C GLU A 317 -42.58 -44.46 36.65
N ARG A 318 -41.47 -44.19 37.35
CA ARG A 318 -41.35 -44.47 38.80
C ARG A 318 -42.31 -43.62 39.63
N THR A 319 -42.52 -42.36 39.25
CA THR A 319 -43.46 -41.48 39.94
C THR A 319 -44.89 -41.99 39.73
N GLY A 320 -45.23 -42.45 38.52
CA GLY A 320 -46.51 -43.11 38.24
C GLY A 320 -46.72 -44.39 39.05
N GLU A 321 -45.71 -45.26 39.13
CA GLU A 321 -45.74 -46.49 39.95
C GLU A 321 -45.97 -46.18 41.44
N LEU A 322 -45.28 -45.16 41.98
CA LEU A 322 -45.43 -44.73 43.36
C LEU A 322 -46.82 -44.13 43.64
N LEU A 323 -47.35 -43.30 42.72
CA LEU A 323 -48.71 -42.77 42.84
C LEU A 323 -49.76 -43.89 42.81
N HIS A 324 -49.57 -44.91 41.97
CA HIS A 324 -50.46 -46.06 41.94
C HIS A 324 -50.42 -46.88 43.24
N ARG A 325 -49.21 -47.16 43.76
CA ARG A 325 -49.05 -47.89 45.04
C ARG A 325 -49.59 -47.12 46.24
N THR A 326 -49.40 -45.81 46.28
CA THR A 326 -49.93 -44.97 47.36
C THR A 326 -51.46 -44.96 47.35
N ALA A 327 -52.10 -44.81 46.17
CA ALA A 327 -53.54 -44.92 46.04
C ALA A 327 -54.09 -46.31 46.45
N GLU A 328 -53.39 -47.39 46.10
CA GLU A 328 -53.76 -48.75 46.50
C GLU A 328 -53.63 -48.96 48.02
N LEU A 329 -52.54 -48.47 48.63
CA LEU A 329 -52.37 -48.51 50.08
C LEU A 329 -53.45 -47.69 50.80
N GLU A 330 -53.76 -46.49 50.32
CA GLU A 330 -54.85 -45.67 50.85
C GLU A 330 -56.18 -46.44 50.80
N ARG A 331 -56.50 -47.07 49.66
CA ARG A 331 -57.69 -47.92 49.54
C ARG A 331 -57.69 -49.06 50.55
N GLN A 332 -56.61 -49.83 50.66
CA GLN A 332 -56.50 -50.93 51.61
C GLN A 332 -56.63 -50.45 53.06
N THR A 333 -56.06 -49.29 53.40
CA THR A 333 -56.20 -48.72 54.75
C THR A 333 -57.64 -48.31 55.04
N THR A 334 -58.35 -47.72 54.07
CA THR A 334 -59.78 -47.40 54.24
C THR A 334 -60.64 -48.65 54.40
N GLU A 335 -60.38 -49.71 53.62
CA GLU A 335 -61.08 -51.00 53.74
C GLU A 335 -60.82 -51.65 55.11
N LEU A 336 -59.57 -51.66 55.57
CA LEU A 336 -59.22 -52.17 56.90
C LEU A 336 -59.86 -51.36 58.03
N GLN A 337 -59.97 -50.04 57.88
CA GLN A 337 -60.63 -49.18 58.86
C GLN A 337 -62.14 -49.50 58.95
N VAL A 338 -62.81 -49.70 57.81
CA VAL A 338 -64.21 -50.13 57.77
C VAL A 338 -64.40 -51.50 58.43
N LEU A 339 -63.55 -52.48 58.12
CA LEU A 339 -63.60 -53.82 58.73
C LEU A 339 -63.35 -53.78 60.25
N ARG A 340 -62.39 -52.97 60.68
CA ARG A 340 -62.11 -52.73 62.10
C ARG A 340 -63.33 -52.14 62.79
N ASP A 341 -63.93 -51.08 62.24
CA ASP A 341 -65.09 -50.42 62.83
C ASP A 341 -66.29 -51.36 62.92
N ALA A 342 -66.52 -52.19 61.89
CA ALA A 342 -67.54 -53.24 61.91
C ALA A 342 -67.28 -54.30 62.99
N ALA A 343 -66.03 -54.73 63.18
CA ALA A 343 -65.64 -55.69 64.22
C ALA A 343 -65.80 -55.11 65.63
N VAL A 344 -65.47 -53.83 65.82
CA VAL A 344 -65.71 -53.10 67.09
C VAL A 344 -67.21 -53.03 67.36
N GLN A 345 -68.03 -52.62 66.39
CA GLN A 345 -69.49 -52.57 66.55
C GLN A 345 -70.10 -53.95 66.86
N ALA A 346 -69.63 -55.01 66.21
CA ALA A 346 -70.08 -56.38 66.50
C ALA A 346 -69.71 -56.82 67.92
N THR A 347 -68.50 -56.45 68.38
CA THR A 347 -68.04 -56.72 69.75
C THR A 347 -68.88 -55.95 70.77
N GLU A 348 -69.14 -54.67 70.53
CA GLU A 348 -70.02 -53.85 71.37
C GLU A 348 -71.45 -54.39 71.41
N ALA A 349 -72.01 -54.76 70.26
CA ALA A 349 -73.35 -55.35 70.16
C ALA A 349 -73.44 -56.66 70.95
N LYS A 350 -72.42 -57.52 70.85
CA LYS A 350 -72.30 -58.75 71.64
C LYS A 350 -72.21 -58.45 73.14
N SER A 351 -71.39 -57.49 73.55
CA SER A 351 -71.28 -57.09 74.96
C SER A 351 -72.59 -56.53 75.52
N ARG A 352 -73.30 -55.68 74.75
CA ARG A 352 -74.64 -55.17 75.14
C ARG A 352 -75.66 -56.30 75.26
N PHE A 353 -75.65 -57.25 74.33
CA PHE A 353 -76.52 -58.41 74.39
C PHE A 353 -76.28 -59.27 75.64
N LEU A 354 -75.01 -59.57 75.96
CA LEU A 354 -74.64 -60.33 77.16
C LEU A 354 -75.00 -59.57 78.45
N ALA A 355 -74.82 -58.25 78.47
CA ALA A 355 -75.21 -57.42 79.62
C ALA A 355 -76.73 -57.42 79.83
N ASN A 356 -77.52 -57.35 78.76
CA ASN A 356 -78.99 -57.48 78.86
C ASN A 356 -79.39 -58.88 79.36
N MET A 357 -78.77 -59.94 78.84
CA MET A 357 -79.01 -61.32 79.27
C MET A 357 -78.59 -61.62 80.71
N SER A 358 -77.65 -60.88 81.30
CA SER A 358 -77.30 -61.05 82.72
C SER A 358 -78.21 -60.24 83.65
N HIS A 359 -78.99 -59.31 83.10
CA HIS A 359 -79.97 -58.51 83.82
C HIS A 359 -81.35 -59.20 83.84
N GLU A 360 -81.72 -59.89 82.76
CA GLU A 360 -82.79 -60.89 82.74
C GLU A 360 -82.42 -62.11 83.58
#